data_AF-B2JTR3-F1
#
_entry.id   AF-B2JTR3-F1
#
_cell.length_a   1.000
_cell.length_b   1.000
_cell.length_c   1.000
_cell.angle_alpha   90.00
_cell.angle_beta   90.00
_cell.angle_gamma   90.00
#
_symmetry.space_group_name_H-M   'P 1'
#
loop_
_entity.id
_entity.type
_entity.pdbx_description
1 polymer ?
#
loop_
_entity_poly.entity_id
_entity_poly.type
_entity_poly.pdbx_seq_one_letter_code
_entity_poly.pdbx_strand_id
1 'polypeptide(L)'
;METDSIPEDFPTAISAVVPGAQPKLCVLRRVGLYVADQDDDARRQRWLMCEDLTSQLVSVAVKDTRGRPAPHEETLHRIRLSVARKCWVSPAELDWVIKRLRQLLAW
;
A
#
# COMPACT_ATOMS: atom_id res chain seq x y z
N MET A 1 2.14 18.75 -18.14
CA MET A 1 3.29 18.18 -17.42
C MET A 1 3.03 18.36 -15.94
N GLU A 2 3.37 17.36 -15.13
CA GLU A 2 3.52 17.41 -13.67
C GLU A 2 2.26 17.63 -12.80
N THR A 3 1.75 16.52 -12.25
CA THR A 3 1.41 16.40 -10.82
C THR A 3 1.62 14.94 -10.42
N ASP A 4 2.82 14.41 -10.66
CA ASP A 4 3.14 13.04 -10.28
C ASP A 4 3.54 12.98 -8.79
N SER A 5 2.90 13.80 -7.97
CA SER A 5 3.18 13.90 -6.54
C SER A 5 2.51 12.73 -5.83
N ILE A 6 3.32 11.95 -5.12
CA ILE A 6 2.84 10.86 -4.27
C ILE A 6 1.77 11.43 -3.33
N PRO A 7 0.57 10.82 -3.24
CA PRO A 7 -0.48 11.28 -2.34
C PRO A 7 0.03 11.46 -0.91
N GLU A 8 -0.37 12.52 -0.23
CA GLU A 8 0.07 12.82 1.15
C GLU A 8 -0.32 11.71 2.13
N ASP A 9 -1.42 11.02 1.86
CA ASP A 9 -1.91 9.90 2.67
C ASP A 9 -1.28 8.55 2.32
N PHE A 10 -0.41 8.48 1.31
CA PHE A 10 0.33 7.25 1.01
C PHE A 10 1.38 7.01 2.10
N PRO A 11 1.45 5.80 2.68
CA PRO A 11 2.29 5.52 3.84
C PRO A 11 3.77 5.79 3.57
N THR A 12 4.44 6.32 4.59
CA THR A 12 5.90 6.43 4.65
C THR A 12 6.44 5.23 5.41
N ALA A 13 7.50 4.60 4.91
CA ALA A 13 8.12 3.49 5.64
C ALA A 13 8.65 3.98 7.00
N ILE A 14 8.26 3.28 8.06
CA ILE A 14 8.81 3.50 9.40
C ILE A 14 10.08 2.67 9.52
N SER A 15 11.18 3.31 9.93
CA SER A 15 12.43 2.61 10.21
C SER A 15 12.24 1.61 11.37
N ALA A 16 12.65 0.36 11.15
CA ALA A 16 12.57 -0.67 12.19
C ALA A 16 13.49 -0.34 13.38
N VAL A 17 13.16 -0.82 14.57
CA VAL A 17 13.96 -0.61 15.79
C VAL A 17 14.40 -1.96 16.35
N VAL A 18 15.70 -2.09 16.64
CA VAL A 18 16.27 -3.26 17.32
C VAL A 18 16.33 -2.97 18.83
N PRO A 19 15.70 -3.80 19.68
CA PRO A 19 15.69 -3.60 21.12
C PRO A 19 17.05 -3.89 21.78
N GLY A 20 17.26 -3.36 22.99
CA GLY A 20 18.45 -3.58 23.80
C GLY A 20 18.64 -2.49 24.86
N ALA A 21 19.73 -2.54 25.63
CA ALA A 21 20.06 -1.51 26.62
C ALA A 21 20.14 -0.09 26.02
N GLN A 22 20.51 -0.01 24.74
CA GLN A 22 20.34 1.17 23.90
C GLN A 22 19.70 0.74 22.58
N PRO A 23 18.41 1.11 22.34
CA PRO A 23 17.71 0.74 21.12
C PRO A 23 18.37 1.39 19.90
N LYS A 24 18.38 0.66 18.78
CA LYS A 24 19.05 1.09 17.54
C LYS A 24 18.03 1.19 16.41
N LEU A 25 18.13 2.24 15.62
CA LEU A 25 17.32 2.43 14.42
C LEU A 25 17.95 1.69 13.24
N CYS A 26 17.15 0.87 12.55
CA CYS A 26 17.54 0.27 11.28
C CYS A 26 17.47 1.34 10.19
N VAL A 27 18.56 1.51 9.46
CA VAL A 27 18.74 2.53 8.42
C VAL A 27 19.33 1.88 7.18
N LEU A 28 19.13 2.49 6.01
CA LEU A 28 19.70 2.02 4.76
C LEU A 28 21.08 2.63 4.53
N ARG A 29 22.04 1.81 4.08
CA ARG A 29 23.35 2.32 3.63
C ARG A 29 23.31 2.63 2.14
N ARG A 30 23.51 3.90 1.76
CA ARG A 30 23.56 4.36 0.36
C ARG A 30 24.75 5.27 0.15
N VAL A 31 25.57 5.00 -0.88
CA VAL A 31 26.74 5.82 -1.23
C VAL A 31 27.63 6.13 0.00
N GLY A 32 27.78 5.15 0.89
CA GLY A 32 28.58 5.30 2.12
C GLY A 32 27.89 6.00 3.30
N LEU A 33 26.70 6.59 3.11
CA LEU A 33 25.90 7.23 4.15
C LEU A 33 24.81 6.30 4.70
N TYR A 34 24.42 6.51 5.95
CA TYR A 34 23.28 5.83 6.58
C TYR A 34 22.08 6.78 6.64
N VAL A 35 20.96 6.37 6.04
CA VAL A 35 19.75 7.20 5.88
C VAL A 35 18.56 6.47 6.51
N ALA A 36 17.83 7.16 7.38
CA ALA A 36 16.64 6.64 8.05
C ALA A 36 15.36 6.86 7.23
N ASP A 37 15.34 7.90 6.41
CA ASP A 37 14.18 8.25 5.61
C ASP A 37 14.09 7.40 4.35
N GLN A 38 12.86 7.11 3.95
CA GLN A 38 12.59 6.48 2.67
C GLN A 38 12.89 7.50 1.57
N ASP A 39 13.74 7.10 0.63
CA ASP A 39 13.99 7.85 -0.60
C ASP A 39 12.66 8.14 -1.32
N ASP A 40 12.43 9.39 -1.74
CA ASP A 40 11.20 9.81 -2.41
C ASP A 40 10.93 8.96 -3.66
N ASP A 41 11.99 8.55 -4.36
CA ASP A 41 11.90 7.66 -5.52
C ASP A 41 11.43 6.24 -5.13
N ALA A 42 11.88 5.73 -3.98
CA ALA A 42 11.43 4.43 -3.47
C ALA A 42 9.97 4.49 -3.01
N ARG A 43 9.56 5.58 -2.32
CA ARG A 43 8.16 5.80 -1.92
C ARG A 43 7.26 5.92 -3.16
N ARG A 44 7.71 6.65 -4.19
CA ARG A 44 7.03 6.76 -5.49
C ARG A 44 6.87 5.40 -6.16
N GLN A 45 7.93 4.60 -6.21
CA GLN A 45 7.85 3.27 -6.83
C GLN A 45 6.84 2.38 -6.11
N ARG A 46 6.84 2.39 -4.77
CA ARG A 46 5.84 1.67 -3.97
C ARG A 46 4.42 2.16 -4.25
N TRP A 47 4.23 3.48 -4.35
CA TRP A 47 2.94 4.07 -4.71
C TRP A 47 2.46 3.62 -6.10
N LEU A 48 3.31 3.68 -7.13
CA LEU A 48 2.97 3.24 -8.48
C LEU A 48 2.57 1.75 -8.52
N MET A 49 3.28 0.89 -7.79
CA MET A 49 2.92 -0.53 -7.66
C MET A 49 1.54 -0.71 -6.99
N CYS A 50 1.22 0.12 -5.98
CA CYS A 50 -0.08 0.07 -5.31
C CYS A 50 -1.21 0.63 -6.18
N GLU A 51 -0.98 1.67 -6.99
CA GLU A 51 -1.95 2.18 -7.97
C GLU A 51 -2.27 1.12 -9.04
N ASP A 52 -1.25 0.45 -9.57
CA ASP A 52 -1.45 -0.64 -10.55
C ASP A 52 -2.23 -1.81 -9.93
N LEU A 53 -1.83 -2.25 -8.73
CA LEU A 53 -2.56 -3.28 -7.99
C LEU A 53 -4.03 -2.89 -7.78
N THR A 54 -4.29 -1.64 -7.39
CA THR A 54 -5.66 -1.15 -7.16
C THR A 54 -6.47 -1.20 -8.47
N SER A 55 -5.86 -0.79 -9.58
CA SER A 55 -6.49 -0.82 -10.91
C SER A 55 -6.87 -2.24 -11.33
N GLN A 56 -6.01 -3.23 -11.06
CA GLN A 56 -6.32 -4.64 -11.30
C GLN A 56 -7.47 -5.14 -10.42
N LEU A 57 -7.51 -4.72 -9.15
CA LEU A 57 -8.53 -5.12 -8.18
C LEU A 57 -9.92 -4.56 -8.50
N VAL A 58 -10.04 -3.44 -9.21
CA VAL A 58 -11.33 -2.94 -9.72
C VAL A 58 -12.03 -4.01 -10.56
N SER A 59 -11.32 -4.66 -11.48
CA SER A 59 -11.92 -5.74 -12.28
C SER A 59 -12.32 -6.94 -11.42
N VAL A 60 -11.57 -7.25 -10.36
CA VAL A 60 -11.89 -8.34 -9.44
C VAL A 60 -13.16 -8.03 -8.67
N ALA A 61 -13.29 -6.82 -8.12
CA ALA A 61 -14.44 -6.37 -7.36
C ALA A 61 -15.74 -6.38 -8.20
N VAL A 62 -15.67 -5.86 -9.43
CA VAL A 62 -16.82 -5.84 -10.36
C VAL A 62 -17.27 -7.25 -10.76
N LYS A 63 -16.33 -8.18 -10.93
CA LYS A 63 -16.67 -9.59 -11.23
C LYS A 63 -17.31 -10.28 -10.03
N ASP A 64 -16.80 -10.02 -8.84
CA ASP A 64 -17.30 -10.60 -7.58
C ASP A 64 -18.76 -10.18 -7.34
N THR A 65 -19.09 -8.89 -7.51
CA THR A 65 -20.46 -8.38 -7.28
C THR A 65 -21.48 -8.89 -8.31
N ARG A 66 -21.05 -9.19 -9.54
CA ARG A 66 -21.92 -9.80 -10.56
C ARG A 66 -22.24 -11.26 -10.27
N GLY A 67 -21.26 -12.03 -9.77
CA GLY A 67 -21.44 -13.45 -9.45
C GLY A 67 -22.15 -13.69 -8.13
N ARG A 68 -22.07 -12.73 -7.20
CA ARG A 68 -22.68 -12.81 -5.88
C ARG A 68 -23.06 -11.40 -5.41
N PRO A 69 -24.34 -11.00 -5.47
CA PRO A 69 -24.79 -9.73 -4.91
C PRO A 69 -24.52 -9.74 -3.40
N ALA A 70 -23.47 -9.03 -3.00
CA ALA A 70 -23.06 -8.86 -1.61
C ALA A 70 -22.88 -7.37 -1.35
N PRO A 71 -23.03 -6.91 -0.10
CA PRO A 71 -22.69 -5.55 0.27
C PRO A 71 -21.25 -5.20 -0.17
N HIS A 72 -21.04 -3.96 -0.62
CA HIS A 72 -19.72 -3.50 -1.08
C HIS A 72 -18.62 -3.76 -0.03
N GLU A 73 -18.92 -3.55 1.25
CA GLU A 73 -18.00 -3.81 2.36
C GLU A 73 -17.59 -5.28 2.46
N GLU A 74 -18.50 -6.22 2.20
CA GLU A 74 -18.15 -7.65 2.24
C GLU A 74 -17.20 -8.00 1.09
N THR A 75 -17.41 -7.41 -0.09
CA THR A 75 -16.52 -7.56 -1.24
C THR A 75 -15.14 -6.98 -0.95
N LEU A 76 -15.06 -5.76 -0.42
CA LEU A 76 -13.80 -5.12 -0.01
C LEU A 76 -13.07 -5.94 1.07
N HIS A 77 -13.80 -6.48 2.04
CA HIS A 77 -13.23 -7.33 3.08
C HIS A 77 -12.63 -8.63 2.51
N ARG A 78 -13.34 -9.31 1.60
CA ARG A 78 -12.81 -10.50 0.91
C ARG A 78 -11.54 -10.18 0.12
N ILE A 79 -11.53 -9.07 -0.63
CA ILE A 79 -10.36 -8.62 -1.38
C ILE A 79 -9.20 -8.34 -0.43
N ARG A 80 -9.44 -7.61 0.68
CA ARG A 80 -8.44 -7.33 1.71
C ARG A 80 -7.79 -8.60 2.23
N LEU A 81 -8.59 -9.61 2.59
CA LEU A 81 -8.07 -10.90 3.07
C LEU A 81 -7.25 -11.63 1.99
N SER A 82 -7.71 -11.61 0.75
CA SER A 82 -7.01 -12.25 -0.38
C SER A 82 -5.64 -11.59 -0.64
N VAL A 83 -5.57 -10.27 -0.64
CA VAL A 83 -4.32 -9.52 -0.83
C VAL A 83 -3.38 -9.69 0.37
N ALA A 84 -3.91 -9.61 1.60
CA ALA A 84 -3.12 -9.79 2.81
C ALA A 84 -2.39 -11.15 2.85
N ARG A 85 -3.06 -12.22 2.43
CA ARG A 85 -2.48 -13.57 2.36
C ARG A 85 -1.32 -13.70 1.38
N LYS A 86 -1.25 -12.82 0.38
CA LYS A 86 -0.19 -12.85 -0.64
C LYS A 86 1.06 -12.07 -0.22
N CYS A 87 0.97 -11.26 0.85
CA CYS A 87 2.09 -10.45 1.36
C CYS A 87 2.76 -9.56 0.30
N TRP A 88 2.01 -9.09 -0.71
CA TRP A 88 2.53 -8.21 -1.77
C TRP A 88 2.77 -6.75 -1.31
N VAL A 89 2.05 -6.34 -0.27
CA VAL A 89 2.08 -4.99 0.28
C VAL A 89 2.13 -5.06 1.80
N SER A 90 2.69 -4.03 2.43
CA SER A 90 2.66 -3.87 3.88
C SER A 90 1.23 -3.61 4.37
N PRO A 91 0.94 -3.77 5.68
CA PRO A 91 -0.39 -3.49 6.22
C PRO A 91 -0.89 -2.06 5.94
N ALA A 92 -0.02 -1.05 6.06
CA ALA A 92 -0.37 0.34 5.81
C ALA A 92 -0.64 0.60 4.31
N GLU A 93 0.12 -0.02 3.41
CA GLU A 93 -0.14 0.03 1.98
C GLU A 93 -1.43 -0.70 1.62
N LEU A 94 -1.76 -1.81 2.29
CA LEU A 94 -3.03 -2.50 2.10
C LEU A 94 -4.22 -1.62 2.52
N ASP A 95 -4.12 -0.93 3.65
CA ASP A 95 -5.13 0.05 4.07
C ASP A 95 -5.35 1.11 2.99
N TRP A 96 -4.25 1.65 2.47
CA TRP A 96 -4.29 2.63 1.40
C TRP A 96 -4.89 2.07 0.10
N VAL A 97 -4.50 0.86 -0.32
CA VAL A 97 -5.05 0.17 -1.52
C VAL A 97 -6.56 -0.03 -1.39
N ILE A 98 -7.05 -0.46 -0.22
CA ILE A 98 -8.49 -0.67 -0.01
C ILE A 98 -9.25 0.67 -0.03
N LYS A 99 -8.71 1.71 0.60
CA LYS A 99 -9.27 3.07 0.53
C LYS A 99 -9.32 3.58 -0.91
N ARG A 100 -8.25 3.39 -1.67
CA ARG A 100 -8.14 3.80 -3.07
C ARG A 100 -9.10 3.02 -3.97
N LEU A 101 -9.22 1.72 -3.76
CA LEU A 101 -10.17 0.85 -4.47
C LEU A 101 -11.61 1.33 -4.29
N ARG A 102 -11.97 1.67 -3.04
CA ARG A 102 -13.27 2.24 -2.70
C ARG A 102 -13.55 3.52 -3.49
N GLN A 103 -12.56 4.42 -3.60
CA GLN A 103 -12.69 5.66 -4.39
C GLN A 103 -12.90 5.37 -5.89
N LEU A 104 -12.12 4.46 -6.48
CA LEU A 104 -12.23 4.12 -7.91
C LEU A 104 -13.58 3.47 -8.27
N LEU A 105 -14.17 2.74 -7.33
CA LEU A 105 -15.47 2.08 -7.50
C LEU A 105 -16.65 2.97 -7.09
N ALA A 106 -16.39 4.14 -6.48
CA ALA A 106 -17.38 5.02 -5.87
C ALA A 106 -18.27 4.28 -4.83
N TRP A 107 -17.65 3.49 -3.95
CA TRP A 107 -18.31 2.72 -2.89
C TRP A 107 -18.22 3.37 -1.51
#